data_AF-A0A4Q9HNA5-F1
#
_entry.id   AF-A0A4Q9HNA5-F1
#
_cell.length_a   1.000
_cell.length_b   1.000
_cell.length_c   1.000
_cell.angle_alpha   90.00
_cell.angle_beta   90.00
_cell.angle_gamma   90.00
#
_symmetry.space_group_name_H-M   'P 1'
#
loop_
_entity.id
_entity.type
_entity.pdbx_description
1 polymer ?
#
loop_
_entity_poly.entity_id
_entity_poly.type
_entity_poly.pdbx_seq_one_letter_code
_entity_poly.pdbx_strand_id
1 'polypeptide(L)'
;MRIGELSRCTGVSARALRYYEERGLLHVRRDANGYRRYDAGSAETVARIRDLLATGLGTDDIRALLPCAQGGPGLVPCALSRGIMARQLTQLDAEIAELTRRRAALEAYAQTMRDRRTQDEALAASSLRSA
;
A
#
# COMPACT_ATOMS: atom_id res chain seq x y z
N MET A 1 2.92 1.36 -28.16
CA MET A 1 1.78 1.97 -27.46
C MET A 1 2.12 3.41 -27.05
N ARG A 2 1.23 4.39 -27.25
CA ARG A 2 1.38 5.76 -26.72
C ARG A 2 0.95 5.82 -25.25
N ILE A 3 1.32 6.89 -24.53
CA ILE A 3 0.97 7.01 -23.10
C ILE A 3 -0.55 6.95 -22.84
N GLY A 4 -1.37 7.52 -23.73
CA GLY A 4 -2.82 7.50 -23.59
C GLY A 4 -3.42 6.10 -23.82
N GLU A 5 -2.82 5.31 -24.70
CA GLU A 5 -3.21 3.91 -24.91
C GLU A 5 -2.81 3.06 -23.70
N LEU A 6 -1.59 3.23 -23.19
CA LEU A 6 -1.12 2.53 -21.98
C LEU A 6 -1.99 2.87 -20.78
N SER A 7 -2.37 4.14 -20.65
CA SER A 7 -3.28 4.60 -19.59
C SER A 7 -4.64 3.91 -19.65
N ARG A 8 -5.26 3.83 -20.84
CA ARG A 8 -6.53 3.12 -21.03
C ARG A 8 -6.41 1.62 -20.77
N CYS A 9 -5.34 1.00 -21.23
CA CYS A 9 -5.11 -0.44 -21.07
C CYS A 9 -4.90 -0.85 -19.61
N THR A 10 -4.20 -0.01 -18.83
CA THR A 10 -3.80 -0.34 -17.45
C THR A 10 -4.69 0.29 -16.37
N GLY A 11 -5.55 1.24 -16.75
CA GLY A 11 -6.31 2.08 -15.82
C GLY A 11 -5.45 3.07 -15.03
N VAL A 12 -4.15 3.17 -15.31
CA VAL A 12 -3.23 4.07 -14.61
C VAL A 12 -3.23 5.43 -15.31
N SER A 13 -3.29 6.52 -14.54
CA SER A 13 -3.26 7.86 -15.11
C SER A 13 -1.95 8.14 -15.86
N ALA A 14 -2.02 8.94 -16.93
CA ALA A 14 -0.81 9.36 -17.65
C ALA A 14 0.21 10.07 -16.74
N ARG A 15 -0.25 10.76 -15.68
CA ARG A 15 0.62 11.35 -14.65
C ARG A 15 1.41 10.28 -13.89
N ALA A 16 0.74 9.23 -13.42
CA ALA A 16 1.42 8.13 -12.71
C ALA A 16 2.36 7.35 -13.64
N LEU A 17 2.00 7.15 -14.92
CA LEU A 17 2.89 6.53 -15.90
C LEU A 17 4.17 7.35 -16.13
N ARG A 18 4.08 8.69 -16.20
CA ARG A 18 5.26 9.56 -16.27
C ARG A 18 6.11 9.48 -15.00
N TYR A 19 5.46 9.40 -13.85
CA TYR A 19 6.16 9.20 -12.59
C TYR A 19 6.91 7.86 -12.56
N TYR A 20 6.33 6.78 -13.07
CA TYR A 20 7.02 5.49 -13.20
C TYR A 20 8.22 5.56 -14.16
N GLU A 21 8.09 6.28 -15.28
CA GLU A 21 9.19 6.57 -16.21
C GLU A 21 10.31 7.36 -15.53
N GLU A 22 10.00 8.45 -14.83
CA GLU A 22 10.96 9.28 -14.08
C GLU A 22 11.68 8.48 -12.99
N ARG A 23 10.97 7.53 -12.38
CA ARG A 23 11.51 6.60 -11.38
C ARG A 23 12.13 5.36 -12.01
N GLY A 24 12.39 5.34 -13.32
CA GLY A 24 13.08 4.24 -14.01
C GLY A 24 12.39 2.88 -13.90
N LEU A 25 11.10 2.86 -13.55
CA LEU A 25 10.28 1.65 -13.42
C LEU A 25 9.70 1.21 -14.75
N LEU A 26 9.59 2.14 -15.71
CA LEU A 26 9.02 1.91 -17.01
C LEU A 26 9.98 2.38 -18.09
N HIS A 27 10.36 1.47 -18.99
CA HIS A 27 11.21 1.82 -20.12
C HIS A 27 10.40 2.45 -21.24
N VAL A 28 10.90 3.57 -21.78
CA VAL A 28 10.29 4.30 -22.88
C VAL A 28 11.27 4.37 -24.05
N ARG A 29 10.79 4.09 -25.25
CA ARG A 29 11.51 4.39 -26.49
C ARG A 29 10.97 5.69 -27.08
N ARG A 30 11.84 6.47 -27.72
CA ARG A 30 11.40 7.60 -28.53
C ARG A 30 11.36 7.17 -29.99
N ASP A 31 10.28 7.49 -30.69
CA ASP A 31 10.23 7.32 -32.14
C ASP A 31 11.08 8.39 -32.85
N ALA A 32 11.25 8.25 -34.17
CA ALA A 32 12.00 9.20 -34.98
C ALA A 32 11.41 10.63 -34.94
N ASN A 33 10.13 10.76 -34.57
CA ASN A 33 9.41 12.03 -34.47
C ASN A 33 9.44 12.58 -33.02
N GLY A 34 10.18 11.95 -32.11
CA GLY A 34 10.38 12.38 -30.72
C GLY A 34 9.27 11.97 -29.74
N TYR A 35 8.21 11.28 -30.18
CA TYR A 35 7.13 10.83 -29.32
C TYR A 35 7.51 9.60 -28.49
N ARG A 36 6.92 9.52 -27.28
CA ARG A 36 7.08 8.37 -26.37
C ARG A 36 6.32 7.15 -26.89
N ARG A 37 7.03 6.02 -26.94
CA ARG A 37 6.49 4.72 -27.30
C ARG A 37 6.86 3.70 -26.23
N TYR A 38 5.83 3.09 -25.66
CA TYR A 38 5.90 1.95 -24.76
C TYR A 38 5.80 0.66 -25.57
N ASP A 39 6.52 -0.37 -25.15
CA ASP A 39 6.48 -1.70 -25.76
C ASP A 39 5.22 -2.48 -25.30
N ALA A 40 5.07 -3.70 -25.81
CA ALA A 40 3.95 -4.55 -25.45
C ALA A 40 4.00 -5.01 -23.98
N GLY A 41 5.20 -5.25 -23.45
CA GLY A 41 5.42 -5.69 -22.06
C GLY A 41 5.15 -4.60 -21.01
N SER A 42 5.10 -3.33 -21.43
CA SER A 42 4.87 -2.18 -20.54
C SER A 42 3.56 -2.29 -19.76
N ALA A 43 2.50 -2.89 -20.32
CA ALA A 43 1.24 -3.09 -19.60
C ALA A 43 1.41 -4.09 -18.43
N GLU A 44 2.13 -5.19 -18.65
CA GLU A 44 2.45 -6.18 -17.61
C GLU A 44 3.37 -5.60 -16.54
N THR A 45 4.37 -4.80 -16.94
CA THR A 45 5.23 -4.07 -16.00
C THR A 45 4.41 -3.14 -15.12
N VAL A 46 3.46 -2.39 -15.70
CA VAL A 46 2.58 -1.49 -14.94
C VAL A 46 1.68 -2.24 -13.98
N ALA A 47 1.09 -3.37 -14.39
CA ALA A 47 0.30 -4.22 -13.50
C ALA A 47 1.15 -4.69 -12.31
N ARG A 48 2.37 -5.15 -12.56
CA ARG A 48 3.29 -5.60 -11.51
C ARG A 48 3.71 -4.48 -10.55
N ILE A 49 3.97 -3.28 -11.07
CA ILE A 49 4.26 -2.11 -10.24
C ILE A 49 3.07 -1.85 -9.30
N ARG A 50 1.83 -1.93 -9.79
CA ARG A 50 0.63 -1.74 -8.97
C ARG A 50 0.50 -2.79 -7.86
N ASP A 51 0.73 -4.05 -8.19
CA ASP A 51 0.64 -5.14 -7.22
C ASP A 51 1.66 -4.96 -6.10
N LEU A 52 2.90 -4.59 -6.43
CA LEU A 52 3.94 -4.33 -5.45
C LEU A 52 3.67 -3.05 -4.64
N LEU A 53 3.18 -1.98 -5.26
CA LEU A 53 2.77 -0.78 -4.53
C LEU A 53 1.66 -1.09 -3.51
N ALA A 54 0.73 -2.00 -3.86
CA ALA A 54 -0.36 -2.39 -2.97
C ALA A 54 0.12 -3.15 -1.72
N THR A 55 1.34 -3.70 -1.72
CA THR A 55 1.94 -4.33 -0.52
C THR A 55 2.65 -3.32 0.39
N GLY A 56 2.60 -2.02 0.08
CA GLY A 56 3.30 -0.98 0.83
C GLY A 56 4.76 -0.76 0.39
N LEU A 57 5.23 -1.44 -0.65
CA LEU A 57 6.58 -1.22 -1.18
C LEU A 57 6.71 0.18 -1.79
N GLY A 58 7.82 0.83 -1.49
CA GLY A 58 8.22 2.07 -2.14
C GLY A 58 8.72 1.85 -3.56
N THR A 59 8.69 2.90 -4.37
CA THR A 59 9.17 2.85 -5.77
C THR A 59 10.65 2.47 -5.93
N ASP A 60 11.51 2.73 -4.94
CA ASP A 60 12.92 2.30 -4.99
C ASP A 60 13.06 0.78 -4.80
N ASP A 61 12.32 0.21 -3.84
CA ASP A 61 12.28 -1.25 -3.64
C ASP A 61 11.73 -1.94 -4.89
N ILE A 62 10.65 -1.40 -5.46
CA ILE A 62 10.05 -1.93 -6.68
C ILE A 62 11.06 -1.92 -7.82
N ARG A 63 11.82 -0.82 -7.99
CA ARG A 63 12.87 -0.74 -9.03
C ARG A 63 13.90 -1.85 -8.87
N ALA A 64 14.35 -2.12 -7.64
CA ALA A 64 15.29 -3.19 -7.35
C ALA A 64 14.69 -4.59 -7.58
N LEU A 65 13.38 -4.74 -7.41
CA LEU A 65 12.65 -6.00 -7.57
C LEU A 65 12.26 -6.31 -9.02
N LEU A 66 12.08 -5.31 -9.89
CA LEU A 66 11.66 -5.54 -11.28
C LEU A 66 12.55 -6.55 -12.06
N PRO A 67 13.88 -6.54 -11.93
CA PRO A 67 14.72 -7.58 -12.54
C PRO A 67 14.45 -9.00 -12.00
N CYS A 68 13.99 -9.11 -10.75
CA CYS A 68 13.63 -10.39 -10.14
C CYS A 68 12.25 -10.88 -10.59
N ALA A 69 11.55 -10.12 -11.43
CA ALA A 69 10.15 -10.35 -11.79
C ALA A 69 9.99 -10.92 -13.21
N GLN A 70 11.04 -11.57 -13.74
CA GLN A 70 11.04 -12.13 -15.09
C GLN A 70 10.38 -13.52 -15.11
N GLY A 71 9.56 -13.80 -16.13
CA GLY A 71 9.11 -15.16 -16.46
C GLY A 71 7.76 -15.62 -15.92
N GLY A 72 6.94 -14.74 -15.32
CA GLY A 72 5.58 -15.10 -14.88
C GLY A 72 5.07 -14.30 -13.68
N PRO A 73 3.92 -14.67 -13.12
CA PRO A 73 3.40 -14.07 -11.89
C PRO A 73 4.34 -14.36 -10.71
N GLY A 74 4.66 -13.31 -9.94
CA GLY A 74 5.51 -13.40 -8.74
C GLY A 74 6.96 -12.93 -8.93
N LEU A 75 7.72 -13.01 -7.84
CA LEU A 75 9.14 -12.65 -7.78
C LEU A 75 9.99 -13.91 -7.70
N VAL A 76 11.07 -13.98 -8.48
CA VAL A 76 12.12 -14.98 -8.34
C VAL A 76 12.71 -14.87 -6.93
N PRO A 77 12.76 -15.96 -6.15
CA PRO A 77 13.20 -15.94 -4.76
C PRO A 77 14.72 -15.89 -4.63
N CYS A 78 15.34 -14.79 -5.07
CA CYS A 78 16.76 -14.52 -4.86
C CYS A 78 17.02 -13.85 -3.50
N ALA A 79 18.28 -13.65 -3.14
CA ALA A 79 18.64 -13.00 -1.87
C ALA A 79 18.05 -11.59 -1.75
N LEU A 80 18.05 -10.81 -2.84
CA LEU A 80 17.51 -9.45 -2.89
C LEU A 80 15.99 -9.44 -2.62
N SER A 81 15.22 -10.24 -3.36
CA SER A 81 13.76 -10.27 -3.20
C SER A 81 13.35 -10.77 -1.82
N ARG A 82 13.98 -11.83 -1.31
CA ARG A 82 13.74 -12.32 0.05
C ARG A 82 14.06 -11.26 1.12
N GLY A 83 15.18 -10.55 0.98
CA GLY A 83 15.57 -9.49 1.92
C GLY A 83 14.58 -8.34 1.95
N ILE A 84 14.14 -7.87 0.78
CA ILE A 84 13.14 -6.78 0.68
C ILE A 84 11.79 -7.24 1.26
N MET A 85 11.31 -8.44 0.92
CA MET A 85 10.06 -8.98 1.47
C MET A 85 10.13 -9.11 3.00
N ALA A 86 11.22 -9.66 3.54
CA ALA A 86 11.39 -9.83 4.98
C ALA A 86 11.38 -8.48 5.71
N ARG A 87 12.07 -7.47 5.17
CA ARG A 87 12.07 -6.12 5.74
C ARG A 87 10.67 -5.51 5.77
N GLN A 88 9.92 -5.60 4.67
CA GLN A 88 8.56 -5.07 4.61
C GLN A 88 7.61 -5.78 5.57
N LEU A 89 7.72 -7.12 5.69
CA LEU A 89 6.95 -7.88 6.68
C LEU A 89 7.26 -7.41 8.10
N THR A 90 8.54 -7.25 8.45
CA THR A 90 8.93 -6.74 9.77
C THR A 90 8.37 -5.33 10.05
N GLN A 91 8.37 -4.46 9.04
CA GLN A 91 7.79 -3.12 9.19
C GLN A 91 6.27 -3.18 9.40
N LEU A 92 5.55 -3.97 8.59
CA LEU A 92 4.10 -4.17 8.73
C LEU A 92 3.74 -4.76 10.10
N ASP A 93 4.48 -5.74 10.58
CA ASP A 93 4.26 -6.34 11.90
C ASP A 93 4.41 -5.30 13.02
N ALA A 94 5.40 -4.41 12.92
CA ALA A 94 5.59 -3.32 13.87
C ALA A 94 4.43 -2.30 13.83
N GLU A 95 3.95 -1.94 12.63
CA GLU A 95 2.80 -1.05 12.45
C GLU A 95 1.51 -1.69 13.00
N ILE A 96 1.28 -2.97 12.75
CA ILE A 96 0.15 -3.74 13.30
C ILE A 96 0.21 -3.76 14.82
N ALA A 97 1.37 -4.00 15.41
CA ALA A 97 1.55 -4.02 16.86
C ALA A 97 1.22 -2.66 17.49
N GLU A 98 1.68 -1.56 16.89
CA GLU A 98 1.38 -0.20 17.34
C GLU A 98 -0.12 0.11 17.23
N LEU A 99 -0.74 -0.19 16.08
CA LEU A 99 -2.18 0.03 15.86
C LEU A 99 -3.03 -0.79 16.83
N THR A 100 -2.63 -2.04 17.11
CA THR A 100 -3.29 -2.91 18.08
C THR A 100 -3.21 -2.33 19.50
N ARG A 101 -2.04 -1.81 19.90
CA ARG A 101 -1.88 -1.13 21.20
C ARG A 101 -2.76 0.12 21.31
N ARG A 102 -2.80 0.95 20.27
CA ARG A 102 -3.66 2.15 20.24
C ARG A 102 -5.14 1.79 20.33
N ARG A 103 -5.57 0.76 19.59
CA ARG A 103 -6.93 0.25 19.63
C ARG A 103 -7.32 -0.19 21.05
N ALA A 104 -6.47 -0.99 21.71
CA ALA A 104 -6.70 -1.44 23.07
C ALA A 104 -6.82 -0.27 24.07
N ALA A 105 -5.98 0.77 23.92
CA ALA A 105 -6.07 1.96 24.77
C ALA A 105 -7.40 2.72 24.57
N LEU A 106 -7.85 2.89 23.32
CA LEU A 106 -9.14 3.52 23.02
C LEU A 106 -10.32 2.70 23.57
N GLU A 107 -10.25 1.37 23.50
CA GLU A 107 -11.26 0.48 24.09
C GLU A 107 -11.32 0.62 25.61
N ALA A 108 -10.17 0.72 26.28
CA ALA A 108 -10.11 0.94 27.73
C ALA A 108 -10.77 2.28 28.12
N TYR A 109 -10.44 3.38 27.43
CA TYR A 109 -11.08 4.67 27.67
C TYR A 109 -12.58 4.62 27.43
N ALA A 110 -13.02 3.98 26.34
CA ALA A 110 -14.43 3.83 26.04
C ALA A 110 -15.17 3.03 27.13
N GLN A 111 -14.55 1.98 27.65
CA GLN A 111 -15.14 1.19 28.73
C GLN A 111 -15.26 2.00 30.03
N THR A 112 -14.22 2.72 30.43
CA THR A 112 -14.28 3.60 31.60
C THR A 112 -15.37 4.66 31.48
N MET A 113 -15.57 5.24 30.29
CA MET A 113 -16.67 6.20 30.05
C MET A 113 -18.04 5.55 30.23
N ARG A 114 -18.23 4.30 29.75
CA ARG A 114 -19.49 3.57 29.95
C ARG A 114 -19.74 3.25 31.41
N ASP A 115 -18.72 2.79 32.12
CA ASP A 115 -18.83 2.39 33.54
C ASP A 115 -19.16 3.59 34.43
N ARG A 116 -18.58 4.77 34.17
CA ARG A 116 -18.93 6.00 34.91
C ARG A 116 -20.37 6.42 34.65
N ARG A 117 -20.83 6.33 33.40
CA ARG A 117 -22.22 6.66 33.05
C ARG A 117 -23.22 5.75 33.77
N THR A 118 -22.96 4.44 33.82
CA THR A 118 -23.84 3.49 34.50
C THR A 118 -23.84 3.68 36.02
N GLN A 119 -22.70 4.05 36.61
CA GLN A 119 -22.60 4.42 38.02
C GLN A 119 -23.42 5.68 38.34
N ASP A 120 -23.29 6.73 37.52
CA ASP A 120 -24.05 7.98 37.70
C ASP A 120 -25.57 7.74 37.59
N GLU A 121 -26.02 6.93 36.62
CA GLU A 121 -27.41 6.53 36.45
C GLU A 121 -27.93 5.73 37.67
N ALA A 122 -27.12 4.82 38.21
CA ALA A 122 -27.48 4.03 39.39
C ALA A 122 -27.58 4.87 40.66
N LEU A 123 -26.67 5.83 40.87
CA LEU A 123 -26.68 6.76 41.99
C LEU A 123 -27.91 7.69 41.95
N ALA A 124 -28.26 8.20 40.76
CA ALA A 124 -29.47 9.00 40.57
C ALA A 124 -30.74 8.20 40.89
N ALA A 125 -30.84 6.95 40.42
CA ALA A 125 -31.98 6.09 40.67
C ALA A 125 -32.12 5.68 42.15
N SER A 126 -31.01 5.53 42.88
CA SER A 126 -31.03 5.25 44.32
C SER A 126 -31.52 6.45 45.13
N SER A 127 -31.10 7.67 44.77
CA SER A 127 -31.47 8.90 45.46
C SER A 127 -32.97 9.22 45.36
N LEU A 128 -33.61 8.84 44.25
CA LEU A 128 -35.06 9.00 44.02
C LEU A 128 -35.94 7.99 44.77
N ARG A 129 -35.37 6.88 45.27
CA ARG A 129 -36.12 5.85 46.02
C ARG A 129 -36.09 6.05 47.53
N SER A 130 -35.28 6.97 48.02
CA SER A 130 -35.11 7.29 49.45
C SER A 130 -35.83 8.59 49.87
N ALA A 131 -36.54 9.23 48.95
CA ALA A 131 -37.39 10.41 49.16
C ALA A 131 -38.86 10.02 48.96
#